data_AF-A0A223B070-F1
#
_entry.id   AF-A0A223B070-F1
#
_cell.length_a   1.000
_cell.length_b   1.000
_cell.length_c   1.000
_cell.angle_alpha   90.00
_cell.angle_beta   90.00
_cell.angle_gamma   90.00
#
_symmetry.space_group_name_H-M   'P 1'
#
loop_
_entity.id
_entity.type
_entity.pdbx_description
1 polymer ?
#
loop_
_entity_poly.entity_id
_entity_poly.type
_entity_poly.pdbx_seq_one_letter_code
_entity_poly.pdbx_strand_id
1 'polypeptide(L)'
;MECKKNITKLIENTSVMFMVLMFSLSNLTVLNFFFMFTGISSKPTTISLIIYLIMDAILLTYAVAVLIKKKLYAMFVILLIINCVYIFPILATRSVSDISKYIIFVAPYSLVAVLLVSSGHIRSKVFSCIDKFIPVVAILAVIYVSALITFKGGDTFLDIRALSYGNIAWFFLTFHFLTAIKFVAGGYRNGRQSVLIMIYLSLLSLTVFYTGLRTGTISMFFAVVLTILLVLLHGDSKKVIFKRFIVLTVVSVAVVAVGHKFMPPGSRAMFIEAITEYELKGHDAGEIKAPKKVDIRHLKFPKKGNYWDSSYLTVFDVRNNRFSTIENVFKGYIFSSDRPEYETTKTLHEDISNRTKKYIITKKKNIKFAGTYFVHRDRSFLWTAAINEWRKNTVFGNGVRHYQNKYRGTFPHNMALEMLSDFGIAGLTIFSVMFLALLLFAIRREKKRGSGTALYTVIFALCFIPSYLTYTSLYQNGAFLFTSTVMISFYANEKIKSKDLKERKELENNEIHI
;
A
#
# COMPACT_ATOMS: atom_id res chain seq x y z
N MET A 1 5.31 -9.92 43.59
CA MET A 1 4.37 -10.42 42.54
C MET A 1 3.62 -9.31 41.80
N GLU A 2 3.21 -8.26 42.48
CA GLU A 2 2.42 -7.15 41.90
C GLU A 2 3.18 -6.30 40.87
N CYS A 3 4.46 -5.97 41.14
CA CYS A 3 5.33 -5.27 40.19
C CYS A 3 5.46 -6.02 38.84
N LYS A 4 5.65 -7.36 38.87
CA LYS A 4 5.71 -8.20 37.65
C LYS A 4 4.39 -8.19 36.86
N LYS A 5 3.26 -8.16 37.56
CA LYS A 5 1.91 -8.06 36.96
C LYS A 5 1.70 -6.70 36.29
N ASN A 6 2.18 -5.62 36.91
CA ASN A 6 2.10 -4.26 36.38
C ASN A 6 2.97 -4.08 35.13
N ILE A 7 4.21 -4.57 35.14
CA ILE A 7 5.10 -4.52 33.96
C ILE A 7 4.52 -5.30 32.79
N THR A 8 3.99 -6.50 33.03
CA THR A 8 3.38 -7.33 31.96
C THR A 8 2.18 -6.63 31.32
N LYS A 9 1.35 -5.98 32.14
CA LYS A 9 0.17 -5.23 31.67
C LYS A 9 0.57 -3.97 30.89
N LEU A 10 1.64 -3.29 31.32
CA LEU A 10 2.19 -2.15 30.60
C LEU A 10 2.69 -2.57 29.21
N ILE A 11 3.54 -3.59 29.13
CA ILE A 11 4.06 -4.14 27.86
C ILE A 11 2.92 -4.51 26.92
N GLU A 12 1.91 -5.24 27.42
CA GLU A 12 0.75 -5.62 26.63
C GLU A 12 -0.02 -4.42 26.08
N ASN A 13 -0.31 -3.42 26.93
CA ASN A 13 -1.07 -2.25 26.52
C ASN A 13 -0.29 -1.40 25.50
N THR A 14 1.02 -1.22 25.72
CA THR A 14 1.90 -0.52 24.78
C THR A 14 1.96 -1.24 23.43
N SER A 15 2.12 -2.57 23.43
CA SER A 15 2.08 -3.38 22.21
C SER A 15 0.75 -3.26 21.48
N VAL A 16 -0.39 -3.35 22.18
CA VAL A 16 -1.72 -3.19 21.57
C VAL A 16 -1.90 -1.81 20.95
N MET A 17 -1.41 -0.75 21.61
CA MET A 17 -1.45 0.60 21.05
C MET A 17 -0.58 0.69 19.78
N PHE A 18 0.64 0.16 19.84
CA PHE A 18 1.55 0.18 18.69
C PHE A 18 1.01 -0.64 17.50
N MET A 19 0.35 -1.78 17.75
CA MET A 19 -0.32 -2.58 16.72
C MET A 19 -1.35 -1.78 15.92
N VAL A 20 -2.05 -0.82 16.54
CA VAL A 20 -3.00 0.08 15.85
C VAL A 20 -2.24 1.21 15.15
N LEU A 21 -1.34 1.86 15.87
CA LEU A 21 -0.63 3.05 15.38
C LEU A 21 0.30 2.73 14.20
N MET A 22 0.90 1.54 14.13
CA MET A 22 1.82 1.14 13.06
C MET A 22 1.18 1.25 11.66
N PHE A 23 -0.13 0.97 11.53
CA PHE A 23 -0.85 1.14 10.27
C PHE A 23 -1.24 2.61 9.98
N SER A 24 -1.23 3.47 11.00
CA SER A 24 -1.64 4.88 10.90
C SER A 24 -0.46 5.86 10.76
N LEU A 25 0.72 5.54 11.32
CA LEU A 25 1.83 6.50 11.46
C LEU A 25 2.68 6.67 10.19
N SER A 26 2.42 5.87 9.14
CA SER A 26 3.22 5.89 7.90
C SER A 26 4.72 5.80 8.19
N ASN A 27 5.14 4.80 8.96
CA ASN A 27 6.52 4.67 9.47
C ASN A 27 6.88 5.87 10.37
N LEU A 28 7.98 6.57 10.07
CA LEU A 28 8.47 7.68 10.90
C LEU A 28 7.73 9.00 10.64
N THR A 29 6.98 9.13 9.55
CA THR A 29 6.59 10.45 9.03
C THR A 29 5.69 11.22 9.99
N VAL A 30 4.71 10.57 10.63
CA VAL A 30 3.83 11.26 11.58
C VAL A 30 4.56 11.67 12.86
N LEU A 31 5.49 10.84 13.36
CA LEU A 31 6.32 11.20 14.51
C LEU A 31 7.28 12.33 14.17
N ASN A 32 7.90 12.28 12.99
CA ASN A 32 8.78 13.34 12.49
C ASN A 32 8.03 14.67 12.42
N PHE A 33 6.81 14.66 11.88
CA PHE A 33 5.95 15.83 11.84
C PHE A 33 5.70 16.38 13.24
N PHE A 34 5.32 15.52 14.20
CA PHE A 34 5.08 15.96 15.58
C PHE A 34 6.32 16.65 16.18
N PHE A 35 7.50 16.05 16.08
CA PHE A 35 8.73 16.64 16.64
C PHE A 35 9.17 17.91 15.92
N MET A 36 8.99 17.98 14.60
CA MET A 36 9.25 19.21 13.83
C MET A 36 8.28 20.32 14.22
N PHE A 37 6.98 20.02 14.33
CA PHE A 37 5.93 20.99 14.62
C PHE A 37 6.05 21.56 16.04
N THR A 38 6.36 20.70 17.02
CA THR A 38 6.51 21.09 18.43
C THR A 38 7.86 21.73 18.75
N GLY A 39 8.85 21.62 17.87
CA GLY A 39 10.20 22.12 18.10
C GLY A 39 10.98 21.36 19.20
N ILE A 40 10.47 20.21 19.67
CA ILE A 40 11.06 19.44 20.77
C ILE A 40 12.45 18.89 20.44
N SER A 41 12.80 18.73 19.16
CA SER A 41 14.08 18.17 18.74
C SER A 41 14.65 18.81 17.49
N SER A 42 15.96 19.09 17.51
CA SER A 42 16.75 19.46 16.34
C SER A 42 17.04 18.28 15.40
N LYS A 43 16.77 17.03 15.82
CA LYS A 43 16.98 15.79 15.04
C LYS A 43 15.72 14.90 15.06
N PRO A 44 14.59 15.38 14.50
CA PRO A 44 13.29 14.70 14.58
C PRO A 44 13.33 13.28 14.03
N THR A 45 13.99 13.05 12.89
CA THR A 45 14.13 11.70 12.29
C THR A 45 14.83 10.71 13.20
N THR A 46 15.91 11.14 13.86
CA THR A 46 16.67 10.27 14.77
C THR A 46 15.84 9.88 15.98
N ILE A 47 15.14 10.84 16.59
CA ILE A 47 14.27 10.56 17.75
C ILE A 47 13.11 9.65 17.37
N SER A 48 12.42 9.93 16.25
CA SER A 48 11.33 9.07 15.78
C SER A 48 11.80 7.64 15.51
N LEU A 49 13.00 7.47 14.93
CA LEU A 49 13.59 6.15 14.69
C LEU A 49 13.86 5.41 16.00
N ILE A 50 14.43 6.08 17.00
CA ILE A 50 14.67 5.49 18.34
C ILE A 50 13.36 5.04 18.97
N ILE A 51 12.32 5.87 18.93
CA ILE A 51 11.00 5.54 19.46
C ILE A 51 10.42 4.32 18.73
N TYR A 52 10.50 4.29 17.40
CA TYR A 52 10.00 3.15 16.61
C TYR A 52 10.72 1.85 16.97
N LEU A 53 12.06 1.88 17.06
CA LEU A 53 12.88 0.73 17.45
C LEU A 53 12.53 0.21 18.85
N ILE A 54 12.30 1.10 19.81
CA ILE A 54 11.85 0.72 21.16
C ILE A 54 10.48 0.02 21.08
N MET A 55 9.54 0.57 20.30
CA MET A 55 8.21 -0.02 20.14
C MET A 55 8.26 -1.38 19.42
N ASP A 56 9.11 -1.54 18.41
CA ASP A 56 9.35 -2.81 17.73
C ASP A 56 9.93 -3.86 18.67
N ALA A 57 10.92 -3.48 19.50
CA ALA A 57 11.49 -4.36 20.52
C ALA A 57 10.44 -4.81 21.54
N ILE A 58 9.61 -3.88 22.05
CA ILE A 58 8.52 -4.19 22.97
C ILE A 58 7.51 -5.16 22.33
N LEU A 59 7.12 -4.91 21.08
CA LEU A 59 6.19 -5.76 20.33
C LEU A 59 6.76 -7.16 20.11
N LEU A 60 8.05 -7.26 19.74
CA LEU A 60 8.75 -8.53 19.56
C LEU A 60 8.81 -9.31 20.87
N THR A 61 9.25 -8.68 21.97
CA THR A 61 9.30 -9.32 23.29
C THR A 61 7.91 -9.82 23.71
N TYR A 62 6.88 -9.01 23.50
CA TYR A 62 5.50 -9.39 23.79
C TYR A 62 5.02 -10.57 22.94
N ALA A 63 5.31 -10.57 21.63
CA ALA A 63 4.96 -11.65 20.71
C ALA A 63 5.62 -12.97 21.12
N VAL A 64 6.93 -12.95 21.37
CA VAL A 64 7.70 -14.12 21.82
C VAL A 64 7.13 -14.65 23.13
N ALA A 65 6.90 -13.79 24.12
CA ALA A 65 6.36 -14.18 25.42
C ALA A 65 4.97 -14.85 25.29
N VAL A 66 4.08 -14.30 24.43
CA VAL A 66 2.76 -14.89 24.18
C VAL A 66 2.86 -16.26 23.52
N LEU A 67 3.72 -16.40 22.50
CA LEU A 67 3.89 -17.65 21.77
C LEU A 67 4.47 -18.76 22.66
N ILE A 68 5.50 -18.44 23.46
CA ILE A 68 6.10 -19.39 24.41
C ILE A 68 5.08 -19.78 25.49
N LYS A 69 4.43 -18.80 26.13
CA LYS A 69 3.45 -19.05 27.21
C LYS A 69 2.30 -19.94 26.75
N LYS A 70 1.86 -19.79 25.50
CA LYS A 70 0.79 -20.61 24.91
C LYS A 70 1.29 -21.89 24.23
N LYS A 71 2.59 -22.20 24.29
CA LYS A 71 3.23 -23.34 23.61
C LYS A 71 2.95 -23.40 22.09
N LEU A 72 2.84 -22.23 21.44
CA LEU A 72 2.54 -22.11 20.01
C LEU A 72 3.82 -22.11 19.16
N TYR A 73 4.68 -23.11 19.33
CA TYR A 73 6.00 -23.16 18.65
C TYR A 73 5.90 -23.24 17.12
N ALA A 74 4.90 -23.94 16.59
CA ALA A 74 4.68 -23.99 15.15
C ALA A 74 4.30 -22.62 14.55
N MET A 75 3.61 -21.74 15.31
CA MET A 75 3.39 -20.35 14.87
C MET A 75 4.70 -19.55 14.80
N PHE A 76 5.61 -19.80 15.74
CA PHE A 76 6.92 -19.17 15.75
C PHE A 76 7.76 -19.58 14.52
N VAL A 77 7.74 -20.87 14.16
CA VAL A 77 8.41 -21.37 12.94
C VAL A 77 7.83 -20.74 11.68
N ILE A 78 6.51 -20.63 11.58
CA ILE A 78 5.84 -20.01 10.42
C ILE A 78 6.21 -18.53 10.29
N LEU A 79 6.24 -17.80 11.40
CA LEU A 79 6.66 -16.40 11.43
C LEU A 79 8.09 -16.25 10.86
N LEU A 80 9.01 -17.12 11.27
CA LEU A 80 10.38 -17.12 10.76
C LEU A 80 10.43 -17.43 9.27
N ILE A 81 9.76 -18.49 8.81
CA ILE A 81 9.75 -18.89 7.39
C ILE A 81 9.21 -17.76 6.52
N ILE A 82 8.07 -17.16 6.89
CA ILE A 82 7.47 -16.07 6.11
C ILE A 82 8.44 -14.89 6.00
N ASN A 83 9.06 -14.48 7.10
CA ASN A 83 10.00 -13.36 7.08
C ASN A 83 11.27 -13.69 6.28
N CYS A 84 11.81 -14.91 6.40
CA CYS A 84 12.96 -15.34 5.62
C CYS A 84 12.68 -15.31 4.12
N VAL A 85 11.51 -15.81 3.70
CA VAL A 85 11.10 -15.78 2.29
C VAL A 85 10.90 -14.34 1.81
N TYR A 86 10.26 -13.50 2.62
CA TYR A 86 9.90 -12.15 2.19
C TYR A 86 11.10 -11.17 2.17
N ILE A 87 12.07 -11.34 3.07
CA ILE A 87 13.31 -10.53 3.07
C ILE A 87 14.35 -11.01 2.04
N PHE A 88 14.26 -12.27 1.57
CA PHE A 88 15.27 -12.85 0.69
C PHE A 88 15.62 -11.99 -0.56
N PRO A 89 14.64 -11.42 -1.29
CA PRO A 89 14.93 -10.52 -2.41
C PRO A 89 15.73 -9.28 -2.02
N ILE A 90 15.56 -8.79 -0.78
CA ILE A 90 16.30 -7.65 -0.25
C ILE A 90 17.71 -8.07 0.15
N LEU A 91 17.88 -9.23 0.79
CA LEU A 91 19.20 -9.76 1.15
C LEU A 91 20.11 -9.92 -0.08
N ALA A 92 19.54 -10.34 -1.21
CA ALA A 92 20.27 -10.47 -2.48
C ALA A 92 20.89 -9.13 -2.96
N THR A 93 20.32 -7.99 -2.59
CA THR A 93 20.87 -6.66 -2.95
C THR A 93 22.10 -6.26 -2.13
N ARG A 94 22.36 -6.93 -1.00
CA ARG A 94 23.40 -6.57 -0.01
C ARG A 94 23.30 -5.13 0.53
N SER A 95 22.14 -4.49 0.37
CA SER A 95 21.87 -3.13 0.84
C SER A 95 21.53 -3.13 2.33
N VAL A 96 22.46 -2.68 3.17
CA VAL A 96 22.23 -2.52 4.62
C VAL A 96 21.02 -1.62 4.89
N SER A 97 20.82 -0.59 4.07
CA SER A 97 19.69 0.33 4.18
C SER A 97 18.35 -0.39 3.97
N ASP A 98 18.24 -1.22 2.94
CA ASP A 98 16.98 -1.92 2.65
C ASP A 98 16.69 -3.04 3.65
N ILE A 99 17.73 -3.74 4.13
CA ILE A 99 17.62 -4.72 5.21
C ILE A 99 17.12 -4.03 6.49
N SER A 100 17.69 -2.88 6.83
CA SER A 100 17.27 -2.10 8.01
C SER A 100 15.82 -1.63 7.88
N LYS A 101 15.42 -1.11 6.71
CA LYS A 101 14.04 -0.71 6.44
C LYS A 101 13.07 -1.88 6.59
N TYR A 102 13.46 -3.08 6.13
CA TYR A 102 12.65 -4.27 6.30
C TYR A 102 12.43 -4.59 7.79
N ILE A 103 13.51 -4.66 8.57
CA ILE A 103 13.46 -5.05 9.98
C ILE A 103 12.58 -4.08 10.78
N ILE A 104 12.71 -2.78 10.53
CA ILE A 104 12.05 -1.73 11.31
C ILE A 104 10.62 -1.46 10.82
N PHE A 105 10.36 -1.48 9.52
CA PHE A 105 9.08 -1.01 8.99
C PHE A 105 8.20 -2.11 8.37
N VAL A 106 8.74 -3.30 8.12
CA VAL A 106 8.02 -4.36 7.41
C VAL A 106 7.82 -5.58 8.30
N ALA A 107 8.87 -6.13 8.90
CA ALA A 107 8.80 -7.30 9.77
C ALA A 107 7.76 -7.20 10.91
N PRO A 108 7.58 -6.03 11.59
CA PRO A 108 6.60 -5.91 12.68
C PRO A 108 5.16 -6.23 12.26
N TYR A 109 4.79 -6.02 10.99
CA TYR A 109 3.48 -6.38 10.46
C TYR A 109 3.16 -7.87 10.60
N SER A 110 4.16 -8.74 10.40
CA SER A 110 3.99 -10.19 10.59
C SER A 110 3.80 -10.57 12.07
N LEU A 111 4.44 -9.85 13.00
CA LEU A 111 4.26 -10.06 14.44
C LEU A 111 2.82 -9.73 14.85
N VAL A 112 2.30 -8.59 14.38
CA VAL A 112 0.90 -8.19 14.62
C VAL A 112 -0.06 -9.25 14.10
N ALA A 113 0.15 -9.75 12.88
CA ALA A 113 -0.68 -10.80 12.29
C ALA A 113 -0.75 -12.05 13.18
N VAL A 114 0.41 -12.59 13.58
CA VAL A 114 0.49 -13.79 14.43
C VAL A 114 -0.17 -13.57 15.78
N LEU A 115 0.02 -12.42 16.42
CA LEU A 115 -0.61 -12.07 17.70
C LEU A 115 -2.14 -12.03 17.60
N LEU A 116 -2.68 -11.40 16.55
CA LEU A 116 -4.12 -11.32 16.32
C LEU A 116 -4.73 -12.71 16.03
N VAL A 117 -4.03 -13.57 15.30
CA VAL A 117 -4.51 -14.94 15.03
C VAL A 117 -4.46 -15.80 16.30
N SER A 118 -3.41 -15.65 17.10
CA SER A 118 -3.09 -16.53 18.23
C SER A 118 -3.86 -16.22 19.52
N SER A 119 -4.53 -15.07 19.62
CA SER A 119 -5.18 -14.65 20.87
C SER A 119 -6.46 -13.84 20.66
N GLY A 120 -7.61 -14.42 21.02
CA GLY A 120 -8.89 -13.71 21.06
C GLY A 120 -8.90 -12.53 22.03
N HIS A 121 -8.18 -12.65 23.15
CA HIS A 121 -7.98 -11.56 24.12
C HIS A 121 -7.28 -10.34 23.51
N ILE A 122 -6.20 -10.56 22.76
CA ILE A 122 -5.46 -9.47 22.08
C ILE A 122 -6.35 -8.84 21.01
N ARG A 123 -7.07 -9.65 20.20
CA ARG A 123 -8.03 -9.12 19.23
C ARG A 123 -9.06 -8.22 19.90
N SER A 124 -9.69 -8.69 20.96
CA SER A 124 -10.68 -7.92 21.72
C SER A 124 -10.11 -6.60 22.23
N LYS A 125 -8.89 -6.62 22.79
CA LYS A 125 -8.20 -5.39 23.23
C LYS A 125 -7.93 -4.43 22.08
N VAL A 126 -7.44 -4.90 20.93
CA VAL A 126 -7.20 -4.04 19.75
C VAL A 126 -8.49 -3.36 19.28
N PHE A 127 -9.58 -4.12 19.12
CA PHE A 127 -10.88 -3.57 18.73
C PHE A 127 -11.57 -2.73 19.82
N SER A 128 -11.19 -2.88 21.09
CA SER A 128 -11.69 -2.05 22.18
C SER A 128 -10.88 -0.76 22.34
N CYS A 129 -9.59 -0.82 22.02
CA CYS A 129 -8.67 0.31 22.06
C CYS A 129 -9.17 1.46 21.16
N ILE A 130 -9.80 1.13 20.02
CA ILE A 130 -10.33 2.10 19.07
C ILE A 130 -11.34 3.06 19.68
N ASP A 131 -12.14 2.63 20.66
CA ASP A 131 -13.18 3.47 21.26
C ASP A 131 -12.60 4.66 22.02
N LYS A 132 -11.37 4.51 22.53
CA LYS A 132 -10.66 5.57 23.24
C LYS A 132 -10.04 6.58 22.28
N PHE A 133 -9.59 6.12 21.11
CA PHE A 133 -8.91 6.96 20.14
C PHE A 133 -9.85 7.65 19.16
N ILE A 134 -10.98 7.02 18.81
CA ILE A 134 -11.87 7.54 17.76
C ILE A 134 -12.36 8.98 18.01
N PRO A 135 -12.67 9.43 19.26
CA PRO A 135 -13.06 10.83 19.48
C PRO A 135 -11.90 11.80 19.22
N VAL A 136 -10.68 11.45 19.66
CA VAL A 136 -9.47 12.25 19.44
C VAL A 136 -9.15 12.34 17.95
N VAL A 137 -9.24 11.22 17.24
CA VAL A 137 -9.02 11.17 15.79
C VAL A 137 -10.09 11.96 15.04
N ALA A 138 -11.35 11.93 15.47
CA ALA A 138 -12.42 12.75 14.90
C ALA A 138 -12.17 14.25 15.10
N ILE A 139 -11.63 14.66 16.26
CA ILE A 139 -11.20 16.06 16.48
C ILE A 139 -10.09 16.44 15.50
N LEU A 140 -9.08 15.58 15.30
CA LEU A 140 -8.02 15.84 14.32
C LEU A 140 -8.58 15.95 12.89
N ALA A 141 -9.59 15.15 12.55
CA ALA A 141 -10.29 15.23 11.27
C ALA A 141 -10.99 16.59 11.09
N VAL A 142 -11.68 17.08 12.13
CA VAL A 142 -12.29 18.43 12.12
C VAL A 142 -11.23 19.51 11.96
N ILE A 143 -10.14 19.46 12.74
CA ILE A 143 -9.04 20.43 12.64
C ILE A 143 -8.47 20.46 11.21
N TYR A 144 -8.24 19.29 10.62
CA TYR A 144 -7.74 19.19 9.25
C TYR A 144 -8.72 19.77 8.23
N VAL A 145 -10.01 19.41 8.29
CA VAL A 145 -11.02 19.93 7.36
C VAL A 145 -11.18 21.44 7.51
N SER A 146 -11.20 21.96 8.74
CA SER A 146 -11.22 23.41 9.01
C SER A 146 -10.00 24.11 8.44
N ALA A 147 -8.81 23.51 8.58
CA ALA A 147 -7.59 24.05 7.97
C ALA A 147 -7.69 24.12 6.43
N LEU A 148 -8.26 23.10 5.77
CA LEU A 148 -8.49 23.11 4.32
C LEU A 148 -9.45 24.21 3.85
N ILE A 149 -10.39 24.63 4.72
CA ILE A 149 -11.34 25.71 4.43
C ILE A 149 -10.67 27.08 4.63
N THR A 150 -9.97 27.26 5.76
CA THR A 150 -9.39 28.55 6.16
C THR A 150 -8.18 28.93 5.30
N PHE A 151 -7.27 27.98 5.05
CA PHE A 151 -6.08 28.25 4.28
C PHE A 151 -6.38 28.10 2.80
N LYS A 152 -6.78 29.20 2.16
CA LYS A 152 -6.65 29.38 0.71
C LYS A 152 -5.16 29.46 0.39
N GLY A 153 -4.52 28.31 0.18
CA GLY A 153 -3.19 28.31 -0.42
C GLY A 153 -3.30 28.98 -1.80
N GLY A 154 -2.53 30.06 -2.01
CA GLY A 154 -2.14 30.43 -3.38
C GLY A 154 -1.46 29.22 -4.04
N ASP A 155 -1.43 29.18 -5.38
CA ASP A 155 -0.91 28.09 -6.22
C ASP A 155 -0.64 26.76 -5.48
N THR A 156 -1.75 26.07 -5.18
CA THR A 156 -1.91 24.64 -4.90
C THR A 156 -1.81 24.13 -3.43
N PHE A 157 -3.01 23.88 -2.84
CA PHE A 157 -3.35 23.08 -1.65
C PHE A 157 -2.65 23.37 -0.30
N LEU A 158 -3.27 22.94 0.81
CA LEU A 158 -2.63 22.99 2.14
C LEU A 158 -1.44 22.02 2.18
N ASP A 159 -0.25 22.50 1.85
CA ASP A 159 0.98 21.74 2.00
C ASP A 159 1.49 21.82 3.44
N ILE A 160 1.14 20.81 4.24
CA ILE A 160 1.86 20.55 5.48
C ILE A 160 3.21 19.96 5.04
N ARG A 161 4.24 20.79 4.85
CA ARG A 161 5.57 20.43 4.28
C ARG A 161 6.23 19.15 4.83
N ALA A 162 5.73 18.62 5.94
CA ALA A 162 6.19 17.43 6.63
C ALA A 162 5.28 16.18 6.50
N LEU A 163 4.04 16.33 6.04
CA LEU A 163 3.05 15.27 5.85
C LEU A 163 2.50 15.30 4.42
N SER A 164 2.73 14.23 3.65
CA SER A 164 2.03 14.08 2.38
C SER A 164 0.54 13.83 2.62
N TYR A 165 -0.30 14.23 1.66
CA TYR A 165 -1.72 13.86 1.63
C TYR A 165 -1.94 12.35 1.80
N GLY A 166 -1.00 11.52 1.32
CA GLY A 166 -1.03 10.07 1.49
C GLY A 166 -0.87 9.65 2.95
N ASN A 167 0.03 10.29 3.68
CA ASN A 167 0.23 10.02 5.11
C ASN A 167 -1.02 10.36 5.92
N ILE A 168 -1.64 11.49 5.61
CA ILE A 168 -2.88 11.95 6.26
C ILE A 168 -4.02 10.95 5.98
N ALA A 169 -4.18 10.52 4.73
CA ALA A 169 -5.22 9.56 4.37
C ALA A 169 -5.05 8.21 5.09
N TRP A 170 -3.83 7.64 5.09
CA TRP A 170 -3.57 6.35 5.73
C TRP A 170 -3.70 6.39 7.26
N PHE A 171 -3.40 7.54 7.88
CA PHE A 171 -3.68 7.77 9.29
C PHE A 171 -5.17 7.55 9.59
N PHE A 172 -6.06 8.27 8.89
CA PHE A 172 -7.50 8.18 9.13
C PHE A 172 -8.14 6.86 8.66
N LEU A 173 -7.63 6.25 7.59
CA LEU A 173 -8.15 5.00 7.03
C LEU A 173 -8.09 3.83 8.02
N THR A 174 -7.00 3.70 8.77
CA THR A 174 -6.87 2.63 9.78
C THR A 174 -7.98 2.73 10.84
N PHE A 175 -8.25 3.93 11.33
CA PHE A 175 -9.33 4.17 12.29
C PHE A 175 -10.71 3.96 11.65
N HIS A 176 -10.88 4.37 10.40
CA HIS A 176 -12.09 4.10 9.64
C HIS A 176 -12.36 2.59 9.49
N PHE A 177 -11.36 1.80 9.09
CA PHE A 177 -11.51 0.34 8.92
C PHE A 177 -11.97 -0.35 10.21
N LEU A 178 -11.26 -0.11 11.32
CA LEU A 178 -11.57 -0.75 12.60
C LEU A 178 -12.95 -0.33 13.12
N THR A 179 -13.30 0.95 12.98
CA THR A 179 -14.59 1.49 13.43
C THR A 179 -15.75 0.98 12.58
N ALA A 180 -15.58 0.90 11.25
CA ALA A 180 -16.59 0.37 10.33
C ALA A 180 -16.89 -1.11 10.62
N ILE A 181 -15.84 -1.94 10.77
CA ILE A 181 -15.98 -3.37 11.12
C ILE A 181 -16.76 -3.51 12.44
N LYS A 182 -16.36 -2.77 13.47
CA LYS A 182 -16.97 -2.84 14.79
C LYS A 182 -18.42 -2.33 14.80
N PHE A 183 -18.71 -1.27 14.04
CA PHE A 183 -20.07 -0.74 13.90
C PHE A 183 -21.01 -1.77 13.30
N VAL A 184 -20.66 -2.34 12.14
CA VAL A 184 -21.49 -3.33 11.45
C VAL A 184 -21.66 -4.60 12.29
N ALA A 185 -20.60 -5.01 12.99
CA ALA A 185 -20.64 -6.14 13.93
C ALA A 185 -21.49 -5.89 15.19
N GLY A 186 -21.95 -4.65 15.43
CA GLY A 186 -22.79 -4.33 16.59
C GLY A 186 -22.05 -4.08 17.88
N GLY A 187 -20.80 -3.63 17.80
CA GLY A 187 -20.01 -3.21 18.97
C GLY A 187 -20.60 -2.00 19.69
N TYR A 188 -21.51 -1.26 19.06
CA TYR A 188 -22.20 -0.10 19.62
C TYR A 188 -23.70 -0.40 19.73
N ARG A 189 -24.15 -0.75 20.95
CA ARG A 189 -25.54 -1.20 21.20
C ARG A 189 -26.49 -0.06 21.59
N ASN A 190 -25.97 1.02 22.16
CA ASN A 190 -26.76 2.19 22.52
C ASN A 190 -27.06 3.02 21.26
N GLY A 191 -28.33 3.41 21.07
CA GLY A 191 -28.77 4.23 19.94
C GLY A 191 -28.00 5.54 19.83
N ARG A 192 -27.77 6.25 20.95
CA ARG A 192 -26.98 7.50 20.96
C ARG A 192 -25.52 7.27 20.57
N GLN A 193 -24.92 6.21 21.11
CA GLN A 193 -23.53 5.86 20.79
C GLN A 193 -23.38 5.46 19.31
N SER A 194 -24.36 4.75 18.75
CA SER A 194 -24.36 4.36 17.34
C SER A 194 -24.43 5.57 16.42
N VAL A 195 -25.26 6.57 16.74
CA VAL A 195 -25.34 7.83 16.00
C VAL A 195 -24.02 8.59 16.07
N LEU A 196 -23.42 8.72 17.26
CA LEU A 196 -22.14 9.40 17.44
C LEU A 196 -21.02 8.74 16.62
N ILE A 197 -20.94 7.41 16.62
CA ILE A 197 -19.96 6.68 15.82
C ILE A 197 -20.19 6.89 14.32
N MET A 198 -21.44 6.98 13.87
CA MET A 198 -21.74 7.31 12.47
C MET A 198 -21.29 8.72 12.09
N ILE A 199 -21.38 9.68 13.00
CA ILE A 199 -20.82 11.03 12.79
C ILE A 199 -19.30 10.94 12.64
N TYR A 200 -18.62 10.21 13.52
CA TYR A 200 -17.16 10.03 13.42
C TYR A 200 -16.75 9.34 12.12
N LEU A 201 -17.43 8.26 11.73
CA LEU A 201 -17.18 7.59 10.45
C LEU A 201 -17.39 8.55 9.27
N SER A 202 -18.45 9.36 9.29
CA SER A 202 -18.71 10.37 8.26
C SER A 202 -17.59 11.40 8.16
N LEU A 203 -17.12 11.92 9.30
CA LEU A 203 -15.98 12.86 9.34
C LEU A 203 -14.72 12.21 8.76
N LEU A 204 -14.40 10.98 9.18
CA LEU A 204 -13.24 10.25 8.63
C LEU A 204 -13.35 10.03 7.13
N SER A 205 -14.54 9.62 6.64
CA SER A 205 -14.77 9.41 5.21
C SER A 205 -14.56 10.70 4.41
N LEU A 206 -15.12 11.81 4.91
CA LEU A 206 -14.98 13.12 4.30
C LEU A 206 -13.51 13.58 4.27
N THR A 207 -12.80 13.41 5.39
CA THR A 207 -11.39 13.76 5.49
C THR A 207 -10.53 12.96 4.50
N VAL A 208 -10.71 11.63 4.44
CA VAL A 208 -9.99 10.78 3.49
C VAL A 208 -10.28 11.21 2.05
N PHE A 209 -11.53 11.50 1.72
CA PHE A 209 -11.90 12.00 0.39
C PHE A 209 -11.18 13.32 0.06
N TYR A 210 -11.18 14.30 0.97
CA TYR A 210 -10.53 15.60 0.75
C TYR A 210 -9.00 15.55 0.61
N THR A 211 -8.33 14.50 1.11
CA THR A 211 -6.91 14.29 0.80
C THR A 211 -6.63 14.07 -0.69
N GLY A 212 -7.65 13.75 -1.49
CA GLY A 212 -7.50 13.43 -2.92
C GLY A 212 -6.69 12.15 -3.18
N LEU A 213 -6.41 11.32 -2.16
CA LEU A 213 -5.75 10.04 -2.36
C LEU A 213 -6.76 9.06 -2.99
N ARG A 214 -6.68 8.87 -4.31
CA ARG A 214 -7.55 7.94 -5.07
C ARG A 214 -7.56 6.53 -4.44
N THR A 215 -6.39 5.98 -4.13
CA THR A 215 -6.26 4.65 -3.51
C THR A 215 -6.87 4.61 -2.10
N GLY A 216 -6.81 5.72 -1.36
CA GLY A 216 -7.44 5.87 -0.06
C GLY A 216 -8.96 5.87 -0.14
N THR A 217 -9.52 6.62 -1.09
CA THR A 217 -10.98 6.63 -1.34
C THR A 217 -11.48 5.25 -1.76
N ILE A 218 -10.76 4.57 -2.66
CA ILE A 218 -11.08 3.19 -3.05
C ILE A 218 -11.02 2.26 -1.82
N SER A 219 -9.95 2.34 -1.02
CA SER A 219 -9.79 1.56 0.21
C SER A 219 -10.92 1.78 1.22
N MET A 220 -11.39 3.01 1.37
CA MET A 220 -12.50 3.35 2.26
C MET A 220 -13.79 2.64 1.84
N PHE A 221 -14.20 2.75 0.57
CA PHE A 221 -15.40 2.07 0.06
C PHE A 221 -15.24 0.56 0.04
N PHE A 222 -14.06 0.07 -0.33
CA PHE A 222 -13.74 -1.35 -0.32
C PHE A 222 -13.87 -1.94 1.09
N ALA A 223 -13.41 -1.23 2.12
CA ALA A 223 -13.58 -1.64 3.51
C ALA A 223 -15.05 -1.73 3.92
N VAL A 224 -15.88 -0.75 3.54
CA VAL A 224 -17.34 -0.79 3.78
C VAL A 224 -17.95 -2.02 3.12
N VAL A 225 -17.66 -2.26 1.83
CA VAL A 225 -18.15 -3.45 1.10
C VAL A 225 -17.72 -4.74 1.80
N LEU A 226 -16.45 -4.86 2.21
CA LEU A 226 -15.95 -6.05 2.90
C LEU A 226 -16.67 -6.34 4.22
N THR A 227 -17.22 -5.33 4.91
CA THR A 227 -17.98 -5.59 6.15
C THR A 227 -19.24 -6.44 5.92
N ILE A 228 -19.74 -6.57 4.68
CA ILE A 228 -20.85 -7.48 4.37
C ILE A 228 -20.51 -8.94 4.70
N LEU A 229 -19.23 -9.31 4.69
CA LEU A 229 -18.77 -10.65 5.08
C LEU A 229 -19.17 -11.00 6.52
N LEU A 230 -19.45 -10.01 7.38
CA LEU A 230 -19.96 -10.23 8.73
C LEU A 230 -21.35 -10.90 8.76
N VAL A 231 -22.12 -10.88 7.67
CA VAL A 231 -23.38 -11.64 7.55
C VAL A 231 -23.15 -13.16 7.66
N LEU A 232 -21.91 -13.61 7.44
CA LEU A 232 -21.52 -15.01 7.59
C LEU A 232 -21.44 -15.46 9.06
N LEU A 233 -21.51 -14.54 10.02
CA LEU A 233 -21.60 -14.86 11.45
C LEU A 233 -22.94 -15.55 11.78
N HIS A 234 -22.93 -16.47 12.75
CA HIS A 234 -24.10 -17.27 13.11
C HIS A 234 -25.11 -16.48 13.97
N GLY A 235 -26.40 -16.86 13.86
CA GLY A 235 -27.50 -16.40 14.73
C GLY A 235 -28.55 -15.52 14.05
N ASP A 236 -29.53 -15.07 14.85
CA ASP A 236 -30.68 -14.23 14.43
C ASP A 236 -30.29 -12.78 14.07
N SER A 237 -29.00 -12.44 14.18
CA SER A 237 -28.46 -11.09 13.99
C SER A 237 -28.15 -10.73 12.53
N LYS A 238 -28.28 -11.65 11.56
CA LYS A 238 -27.95 -11.41 10.14
C LYS A 238 -28.70 -10.22 9.55
N LYS A 239 -30.01 -10.13 9.80
CA LYS A 239 -30.84 -8.99 9.35
C LYS A 239 -30.34 -7.67 9.94
N VAL A 240 -29.92 -7.68 11.21
CA VAL A 240 -29.39 -6.50 11.90
C VAL A 240 -28.02 -6.09 11.34
N ILE A 241 -27.12 -7.05 11.11
CA ILE A 241 -25.81 -6.81 10.48
C ILE A 241 -26.00 -6.22 9.08
N PHE A 242 -26.88 -6.82 8.27
CA PHE A 242 -27.18 -6.34 6.93
C PHE A 242 -27.77 -4.92 6.96
N LYS A 243 -28.71 -4.63 7.87
CA LYS A 243 -29.25 -3.27 8.05
C LYS A 243 -28.15 -2.25 8.38
N ARG A 244 -27.25 -2.58 9.30
CA ARG A 244 -26.11 -1.70 9.65
C ARG A 244 -25.16 -1.49 8.48
N PHE A 245 -24.89 -2.54 7.71
CA PHE A 245 -24.09 -2.45 6.48
C PHE A 245 -24.74 -1.51 5.46
N ILE A 246 -26.05 -1.64 5.20
CA ILE A 246 -26.78 -0.76 4.28
C ILE A 246 -26.72 0.69 4.77
N VAL A 247 -26.99 0.93 6.05
CA VAL A 247 -26.90 2.27 6.65
C VAL A 247 -25.50 2.86 6.48
N LEU A 248 -24.44 2.09 6.78
CA LEU A 248 -23.07 2.55 6.61
C LEU A 248 -22.76 2.88 5.15
N THR A 249 -23.19 2.02 4.22
CA THR A 249 -22.97 2.22 2.77
C THR A 249 -23.66 3.49 2.27
N VAL A 250 -24.94 3.67 2.59
CA VAL A 250 -25.71 4.86 2.20
C VAL A 250 -25.07 6.12 2.76
N VAL A 251 -24.66 6.11 4.03
CA VAL A 251 -24.01 7.27 4.65
C VAL A 251 -22.66 7.55 4.02
N SER A 252 -21.80 6.55 3.80
CA SER A 252 -20.49 6.76 3.15
C SER A 252 -20.63 7.33 1.73
N VAL A 253 -21.59 6.86 0.95
CA VAL A 253 -21.88 7.40 -0.39
C VAL A 253 -22.42 8.83 -0.30
N ALA A 254 -23.40 9.08 0.57
CA ALA A 254 -23.98 10.40 0.75
C ALA A 254 -22.94 11.43 1.22
N VAL A 255 -22.08 11.07 2.17
CA VAL A 255 -21.01 11.94 2.68
C VAL A 255 -20.04 12.33 1.57
N VAL A 256 -19.62 11.39 0.72
CA VAL A 256 -18.73 11.70 -0.40
C VAL A 256 -19.45 12.52 -1.47
N ALA A 257 -20.71 12.22 -1.78
CA ALA A 257 -21.49 12.99 -2.75
C ALA A 257 -21.74 14.43 -2.30
N VAL A 258 -22.07 14.62 -1.01
CA VAL A 258 -22.20 15.95 -0.40
C VAL A 258 -20.82 16.62 -0.33
N GLY A 259 -19.79 15.91 0.12
CA GLY A 259 -18.42 16.41 0.18
C GLY A 259 -17.89 16.88 -1.18
N HIS A 260 -18.24 16.18 -2.26
CA HIS A 260 -17.92 16.60 -3.62
C HIS A 260 -18.50 17.97 -3.97
N LYS A 261 -19.73 18.28 -3.53
CA LYS A 261 -20.37 19.58 -3.76
C LYS A 261 -19.75 20.71 -2.93
N PHE A 262 -19.15 20.38 -1.79
CA PHE A 262 -18.59 21.33 -0.83
C PHE A 262 -17.09 21.14 -0.64
N MET A 263 -16.36 20.79 -1.71
CA MET A 263 -14.92 20.60 -1.63
C MET A 263 -14.23 21.90 -1.19
N PRO A 264 -13.40 21.87 -0.13
CA PRO A 264 -12.65 23.05 0.28
C PRO A 264 -11.63 23.45 -0.79
N PRO A 265 -11.36 24.77 -0.97
CA PRO A 265 -10.34 25.25 -1.90
C PRO A 265 -8.94 24.68 -1.62
N GLY A 266 -8.59 24.48 -0.34
CA GLY A 266 -7.32 23.89 0.05
C GLY A 266 -7.22 22.38 -0.17
N SER A 267 -8.31 21.71 -0.57
CA SER A 267 -8.35 20.26 -0.73
C SER A 267 -7.68 19.81 -2.03
N ARG A 268 -6.92 18.72 -1.96
CA ARG A 268 -6.30 18.12 -3.15
C ARG A 268 -7.32 17.46 -4.08
N ALA A 269 -8.48 17.07 -3.54
CA ALA A 269 -9.58 16.54 -4.35
C ALA A 269 -10.05 17.57 -5.41
N MET A 270 -10.24 18.84 -5.00
CA MET A 270 -10.58 19.94 -5.92
C MET A 270 -9.50 20.16 -6.98
N PHE A 271 -8.23 20.13 -6.58
CA PHE A 271 -7.11 20.28 -7.52
C PHE A 271 -7.08 19.17 -8.60
N ILE A 272 -7.34 17.91 -8.20
CA ILE A 272 -7.40 16.79 -9.15
C ILE A 272 -8.57 16.94 -10.11
N GLU A 273 -9.72 17.40 -9.65
CA GLU A 273 -10.88 17.67 -10.50
C GLU A 273 -10.56 18.72 -11.57
N ALA A 274 -9.96 19.85 -11.16
CA ALA A 274 -9.55 20.91 -12.07
C ALA A 274 -8.55 20.45 -13.14
N ILE A 275 -7.55 19.64 -12.77
CA ILE A 275 -6.61 19.05 -13.74
C ILE A 275 -7.34 18.10 -14.69
N THR A 276 -8.19 17.23 -14.16
CA THR A 276 -8.87 16.23 -14.99
C THR A 276 -9.77 16.90 -16.02
N GLU A 277 -10.45 17.99 -15.65
CA GLU A 277 -11.24 18.79 -16.58
C GLU A 277 -10.38 19.47 -17.67
N TYR A 278 -9.19 19.97 -17.30
CA TYR A 278 -8.24 20.54 -18.25
C TYR A 278 -7.69 19.50 -19.23
N GLU A 279 -7.28 18.32 -18.73
CA GLU A 279 -6.75 17.21 -19.53
C GLU A 279 -7.80 16.65 -20.51
N LEU A 280 -9.08 16.55 -20.09
CA LEU A 280 -10.18 16.10 -20.94
C LEU A 280 -10.52 17.08 -22.08
N LYS A 281 -10.17 18.36 -21.93
CA LYS A 281 -10.38 19.39 -22.97
C LYS A 281 -9.29 19.40 -24.06
N GLY A 282 -8.24 18.60 -23.92
CA GLY A 282 -7.37 18.11 -24.99
C GLY A 282 -6.56 19.13 -25.80
N HIS A 283 -5.23 19.11 -25.63
CA HIS A 283 -4.30 19.59 -26.65
C HIS A 283 -3.99 18.45 -27.64
N ASP A 284 -4.44 18.64 -28.88
CA ASP A 284 -4.18 17.75 -30.01
C ASP A 284 -2.72 17.89 -30.49
N ALA A 285 -1.81 17.15 -29.87
CA ALA A 285 -0.45 16.98 -30.40
C ALA A 285 -0.53 16.03 -31.60
N GLY A 286 -0.97 16.57 -32.74
CA GLY A 286 -1.26 15.83 -33.96
C GLY A 286 -0.17 14.83 -34.33
N GLU A 287 -0.59 13.63 -34.73
CA GLU A 287 0.30 12.56 -35.19
C GLU A 287 1.21 13.07 -36.33
N ILE A 288 2.52 13.07 -36.08
CA ILE A 288 3.49 13.29 -37.15
C ILE A 288 3.56 11.99 -37.97
N LYS A 289 2.79 11.93 -39.07
CA LYS A 289 2.89 10.84 -40.04
C LYS A 289 4.28 10.85 -40.69
N ALA A 290 5.00 9.74 -40.56
CA ALA A 290 6.33 9.59 -41.11
C ALA A 290 6.31 9.34 -42.63
N PRO A 291 7.22 9.94 -43.42
CA PRO A 291 7.46 9.53 -44.80
C PRO A 291 8.12 8.13 -44.86
N LYS A 292 7.92 7.41 -45.97
CA LYS A 292 8.56 6.09 -46.24
C LYS A 292 10.09 6.23 -46.24
N LYS A 293 10.78 5.19 -45.69
CA LYS A 293 12.24 4.97 -45.58
C LYS A 293 13.11 6.17 -45.96
N VAL A 294 13.71 6.83 -44.97
CA VAL A 294 14.55 8.02 -45.19
C VAL A 294 16.02 7.62 -45.32
N ASP A 295 16.69 8.11 -46.36
CA ASP A 295 18.15 8.03 -46.47
C ASP A 295 18.79 8.99 -45.45
N ILE A 296 19.54 8.42 -44.52
CA ILE A 296 20.23 9.15 -43.43
C ILE A 296 21.20 10.21 -43.99
N ARG A 297 21.76 10.01 -45.19
CA ARG A 297 22.69 10.96 -45.82
C ARG A 297 22.01 12.27 -46.25
N HIS A 298 20.69 12.24 -46.48
CA HIS A 298 19.90 13.37 -46.96
C HIS A 298 18.74 13.73 -46.01
N LEU A 299 18.91 13.46 -44.71
CA LEU A 299 17.88 13.66 -43.69
C LEU A 299 17.42 15.13 -43.59
N LYS A 300 16.18 15.41 -44.03
CA LYS A 300 15.52 16.70 -43.83
C LYS A 300 14.49 16.60 -42.70
N PHE A 301 14.70 17.37 -41.63
CA PHE A 301 13.77 17.42 -40.52
C PHE A 301 12.45 18.10 -40.92
N PRO A 302 11.29 17.60 -40.45
CA PRO A 302 10.00 18.21 -40.75
C PRO A 302 9.89 19.65 -40.24
N LYS A 303 9.12 20.48 -40.97
CA LYS A 303 8.87 21.88 -40.62
C LYS A 303 7.83 22.03 -39.50
N LYS A 304 6.78 21.21 -39.49
CA LYS A 304 5.78 21.10 -38.40
C LYS A 304 6.32 20.24 -37.26
N GLY A 305 5.95 20.56 -36.01
CA GLY A 305 6.38 19.80 -34.81
C GLY A 305 7.79 20.13 -34.30
N ASN A 306 8.35 21.29 -34.67
CA ASN A 306 9.63 21.77 -34.14
C ASN A 306 9.44 22.40 -32.76
N TYR A 307 9.18 21.56 -31.76
CA TYR A 307 9.22 21.99 -30.38
C TYR A 307 10.68 22.10 -29.91
N TRP A 308 11.05 23.26 -29.39
CA TRP A 308 12.37 23.49 -28.79
C TRP A 308 12.31 23.10 -27.32
N ASP A 309 13.40 22.53 -26.81
CA ASP A 309 13.62 22.25 -25.39
C ASP A 309 12.42 21.64 -24.64
N SER A 310 11.74 20.68 -25.27
CA SER A 310 10.58 19.97 -24.70
C SER A 310 10.61 18.48 -24.99
N SER A 311 9.77 17.71 -24.29
CA SER A 311 9.56 16.27 -24.53
C SER A 311 9.08 15.95 -25.95
N TYR A 312 8.47 16.93 -26.62
CA TYR A 312 7.98 16.82 -28.00
C TYR A 312 9.04 17.16 -29.05
N LEU A 313 10.30 17.42 -28.64
CA LEU A 313 11.39 17.69 -29.57
C LEU A 313 11.49 16.58 -30.63
N THR A 314 11.32 16.95 -31.90
CA THR A 314 11.46 16.01 -33.01
C THR A 314 12.91 15.58 -33.19
N VAL A 315 13.15 14.28 -33.08
CA VAL A 315 14.42 13.60 -33.38
C VAL A 315 14.18 12.49 -34.40
N PHE A 316 15.24 12.02 -35.04
CA PHE A 316 15.18 10.86 -35.92
C PHE A 316 15.69 9.63 -35.18
N ASP A 317 14.82 8.62 -35.10
CA ASP A 317 15.10 7.30 -34.53
C ASP A 317 15.78 6.45 -35.60
N VAL A 318 17.08 6.21 -35.42
CA VAL A 318 17.89 5.48 -36.40
C VAL A 318 17.46 4.01 -36.50
N ARG A 319 17.06 3.39 -35.37
CA ARG A 319 16.63 1.98 -35.34
C ARG A 319 15.34 1.77 -36.12
N ASN A 320 14.36 2.65 -35.91
CA ASN A 320 13.04 2.51 -36.52
C ASN A 320 12.90 3.28 -37.85
N ASN A 321 13.96 3.96 -38.29
CA ASN A 321 14.02 4.74 -39.52
C ASN A 321 12.83 5.72 -39.67
N ARG A 322 12.53 6.47 -38.60
CA ARG A 322 11.40 7.41 -38.56
C ARG A 322 11.67 8.62 -37.67
N PHE A 323 10.98 9.72 -37.97
CA PHE A 323 10.90 10.84 -37.03
C PHE A 323 9.95 10.51 -35.88
N SER A 324 10.32 10.93 -34.68
CA SER A 324 9.52 10.80 -33.46
C SER A 324 9.94 11.87 -32.45
N THR A 325 9.23 11.96 -31.34
CA THR A 325 9.61 12.83 -30.21
C THR A 325 10.77 12.22 -29.44
N ILE A 326 11.64 13.04 -28.86
CA ILE A 326 12.75 12.58 -28.01
C ILE A 326 12.27 11.67 -26.86
N GLU A 327 11.12 11.98 -26.25
CA GLU A 327 10.47 11.16 -25.21
C GLU A 327 10.23 9.73 -25.70
N ASN A 328 9.50 9.57 -26.80
CA ASN A 328 9.17 8.25 -27.36
C ASN A 328 10.41 7.47 -27.80
N VAL A 329 11.42 8.13 -28.37
CA VAL A 329 12.65 7.46 -28.79
C VAL A 329 13.43 6.95 -27.59
N PHE A 330 13.64 7.77 -26.56
CA PHE A 330 14.28 7.34 -25.32
C PHE A 330 13.51 6.20 -24.65
N LYS A 331 12.18 6.33 -24.49
CA LYS A 331 11.32 5.25 -23.96
C LYS A 331 11.48 3.95 -24.75
N GLY A 332 11.45 4.03 -26.09
CA GLY A 332 11.61 2.87 -26.96
C GLY A 332 12.94 2.14 -26.73
N TYR A 333 14.06 2.86 -26.67
CA TYR A 333 15.36 2.27 -26.38
C TYR A 333 15.43 1.68 -24.96
N ILE A 334 14.95 2.40 -23.94
CA ILE A 334 14.92 1.94 -22.55
C ILE A 334 14.12 0.64 -22.40
N PHE A 335 12.91 0.57 -22.95
CA PHE A 335 12.05 -0.60 -22.82
C PHE A 335 12.60 -1.81 -23.56
N SER A 336 13.16 -1.61 -24.75
CA SER A 336 13.72 -2.70 -25.55
C SER A 336 15.07 -3.24 -25.05
N SER A 337 15.82 -2.44 -24.28
CA SER A 337 17.11 -2.85 -23.71
C SER A 337 16.90 -3.80 -22.53
N ASP A 338 17.82 -4.74 -22.31
CA ASP A 338 17.87 -5.53 -21.07
C ASP A 338 18.81 -4.91 -20.03
N ARG A 339 19.56 -3.87 -20.43
CA ARG A 339 20.44 -3.13 -19.52
C ARG A 339 19.63 -2.23 -18.59
N PRO A 340 20.18 -1.87 -17.43
CA PRO A 340 19.61 -0.84 -16.59
C PRO A 340 19.32 0.44 -17.36
N GLU A 341 18.24 1.13 -16.98
CA GLU A 341 17.81 2.37 -17.62
C GLU A 341 18.94 3.40 -17.67
N TYR A 342 19.75 3.50 -16.61
CA TYR A 342 20.83 4.48 -16.55
C TYR A 342 21.91 4.26 -17.60
N GLU A 343 22.24 3.01 -17.91
CA GLU A 343 23.25 2.67 -18.91
C GLU A 343 22.75 2.94 -20.31
N THR A 344 21.48 2.60 -20.55
CA THR A 344 20.83 2.87 -21.83
C THR A 344 20.75 4.37 -22.08
N THR A 345 20.30 5.15 -21.10
CA THR A 345 20.23 6.60 -21.18
C THR A 345 21.62 7.23 -21.37
N LYS A 346 22.64 6.76 -20.65
CA LYS A 346 24.03 7.23 -20.82
C LYS A 346 24.52 7.00 -22.25
N THR A 347 24.25 5.83 -22.82
CA THR A 347 24.61 5.50 -24.20
C THR A 347 23.95 6.44 -25.22
N LEU A 348 22.68 6.80 -25.01
CA LEU A 348 21.97 7.75 -25.87
C LEU A 348 22.52 9.18 -25.74
N HIS A 349 22.84 9.62 -24.52
CA HIS A 349 23.46 10.91 -24.27
C HIS A 349 24.83 11.05 -24.93
N GLU A 350 25.67 10.01 -24.84
CA GLU A 350 26.97 9.95 -25.50
C GLU A 350 26.81 9.99 -27.03
N ASP A 351 25.85 9.26 -27.60
CA ASP A 351 25.60 9.26 -29.04
C ASP A 351 25.22 10.65 -29.58
N ILE A 352 24.35 11.35 -28.85
CA ILE A 352 23.90 12.71 -29.19
C ILE A 352 25.04 13.72 -29.03
N SER A 353 25.76 13.66 -27.90
CA SER A 353 26.81 14.62 -27.55
C SER A 353 28.02 14.50 -28.47
N ASN A 354 28.44 13.26 -28.76
CA ASN A 354 29.57 12.96 -29.64
C ASN A 354 29.18 12.93 -31.12
N ARG A 355 27.88 13.06 -31.43
CA ARG A 355 27.32 13.07 -32.79
C ARG A 355 27.69 11.81 -33.59
N THR A 356 27.71 10.65 -32.93
CA THR A 356 28.00 9.38 -33.60
C THR A 356 26.86 8.91 -34.50
N LYS A 357 25.64 9.44 -34.31
CA LYS A 357 24.44 9.18 -35.14
C LYS A 357 24.06 7.70 -35.21
N LYS A 358 24.43 6.92 -34.20
CA LYS A 358 24.19 5.48 -34.12
C LYS A 358 22.76 5.17 -33.69
N TYR A 359 22.16 6.00 -32.83
CA TYR A 359 20.83 5.77 -32.27
C TYR A 359 19.88 6.93 -32.56
N ILE A 360 20.34 8.17 -32.34
CA ILE A 360 19.49 9.35 -32.41
C ILE A 360 20.19 10.43 -33.24
N ILE A 361 19.45 11.01 -34.19
CA ILE A 361 19.89 12.20 -34.93
C ILE A 361 19.00 13.37 -34.56
N THR A 362 19.61 14.49 -34.18
CA THR A 362 18.94 15.74 -33.84
C THR A 362 19.57 16.94 -34.56
N LYS A 363 18.87 18.07 -34.62
CA LYS A 363 19.39 19.32 -35.18
C LYS A 363 20.56 19.83 -34.34
N LYS A 364 21.58 20.44 -34.97
CA LYS A 364 22.79 20.97 -34.31
C LYS A 364 22.47 21.87 -33.09
N LYS A 365 21.46 22.73 -33.21
CA LYS A 365 21.04 23.62 -32.12
C LYS A 365 20.39 22.92 -30.91
N ASN A 366 19.91 21.69 -31.08
CA ASN A 366 19.21 20.95 -30.02
C ASN A 366 20.09 19.92 -29.31
N ILE A 367 21.36 19.81 -29.70
CA ILE A 367 22.28 18.80 -29.14
C ILE A 367 22.44 18.98 -27.63
N LYS A 368 22.53 20.23 -27.15
CA LYS A 368 22.69 20.51 -25.72
C LYS A 368 21.52 19.96 -24.90
N PHE A 369 20.29 20.30 -25.28
CA PHE A 369 19.08 19.82 -24.61
C PHE A 369 18.90 18.30 -24.76
N ALA A 370 19.03 17.78 -25.98
CA ALA A 370 18.82 16.36 -26.25
C ALA A 370 19.88 15.46 -25.56
N GLY A 371 21.11 15.94 -25.45
CA GLY A 371 22.21 15.25 -24.78
C GLY A 371 22.06 15.17 -23.26
N THR A 372 21.17 15.96 -22.66
CA THR A 372 20.86 15.94 -21.22
C THR A 372 19.41 15.54 -20.94
N TYR A 373 18.68 15.07 -21.94
CA TYR A 373 17.26 14.80 -21.83
C TYR A 373 16.98 13.58 -20.93
N PHE A 374 15.98 13.68 -20.06
CA PHE A 374 15.49 12.57 -19.26
C PHE A 374 14.00 12.35 -19.50
N VAL A 375 13.60 11.08 -19.55
CA VAL A 375 12.20 10.70 -19.74
C VAL A 375 11.35 11.05 -18.52
N HIS A 376 10.10 11.44 -18.77
CA HIS A 376 9.15 11.69 -17.68
C HIS A 376 8.73 10.35 -17.06
N ARG A 377 8.97 10.21 -15.76
CA ARG A 377 8.65 8.99 -14.98
C ARG A 377 7.28 9.11 -14.30
N ASP A 378 6.25 9.35 -15.09
CA ASP A 378 4.88 9.31 -14.61
C ASP A 378 4.38 7.85 -14.43
N ARG A 379 3.15 7.68 -13.91
CA ARG A 379 2.54 6.35 -13.75
C ARG A 379 2.40 5.62 -15.08
N SER A 380 2.13 6.36 -16.16
CA SER A 380 1.98 5.80 -17.50
C SER A 380 3.28 5.16 -17.99
N PHE A 381 4.42 5.84 -17.82
CA PHE A 381 5.75 5.31 -18.09
C PHE A 381 6.00 4.04 -17.28
N LEU A 382 5.74 4.06 -15.97
CA LEU A 382 6.01 2.92 -15.11
C LEU A 382 5.14 1.70 -15.46
N TRP A 383 3.86 1.91 -15.78
CA TRP A 383 2.98 0.81 -16.21
C TRP A 383 3.38 0.27 -17.58
N THR A 384 3.71 1.16 -18.52
CA THR A 384 4.18 0.79 -19.85
C THR A 384 5.48 0.02 -19.76
N ALA A 385 6.41 0.45 -18.90
CA ALA A 385 7.66 -0.25 -18.61
C ALA A 385 7.38 -1.68 -18.11
N ALA A 386 6.51 -1.84 -17.12
CA ALA A 386 6.20 -3.14 -16.53
C ALA A 386 5.56 -4.10 -17.54
N ILE A 387 4.65 -3.59 -18.38
CA ILE A 387 4.04 -4.37 -19.47
C ILE A 387 5.08 -4.77 -20.51
N ASN A 388 6.01 -3.87 -20.87
CA ASN A 388 7.09 -4.20 -21.81
C ASN A 388 8.05 -5.24 -21.24
N GLU A 389 8.42 -5.16 -19.95
CA GLU A 389 9.22 -6.21 -19.33
C GLU A 389 8.46 -7.54 -19.30
N TRP A 390 7.18 -7.55 -18.94
CA TRP A 390 6.36 -8.77 -18.97
C TRP A 390 6.29 -9.39 -20.37
N ARG A 391 6.18 -8.58 -21.44
CA ARG A 391 6.16 -9.06 -22.82
C ARG A 391 7.43 -9.78 -23.26
N LYS A 392 8.58 -9.52 -22.61
CA LYS A 392 9.84 -10.21 -22.92
C LYS A 392 9.82 -11.66 -22.43
N ASN A 393 9.20 -11.92 -21.28
CA ASN A 393 9.02 -13.26 -20.74
C ASN A 393 7.65 -13.37 -20.06
N THR A 394 6.65 -13.76 -20.85
CA THR A 394 5.24 -13.69 -20.44
C THR A 394 4.85 -14.74 -19.41
N VAL A 395 5.46 -15.92 -19.47
CA VAL A 395 5.09 -17.06 -18.63
C VAL A 395 5.75 -16.95 -17.26
N PHE A 396 7.06 -16.79 -17.22
CA PHE A 396 7.87 -16.87 -15.98
C PHE A 396 8.44 -15.54 -15.53
N GLY A 397 8.27 -14.46 -16.31
CA GLY A 397 8.83 -13.16 -15.98
C GLY A 397 10.34 -13.11 -16.09
N ASN A 398 10.93 -12.01 -15.64
CA ASN A 398 12.35 -11.71 -15.83
C ASN A 398 13.20 -12.00 -14.57
N GLY A 399 12.58 -12.56 -13.52
CA GLY A 399 13.23 -12.86 -12.25
C GLY A 399 12.94 -11.85 -11.15
N VAL A 400 13.25 -12.27 -9.92
CA VAL A 400 12.98 -11.53 -8.69
C VAL A 400 13.63 -10.14 -8.73
N ARG A 401 12.85 -9.09 -8.45
CA ARG A 401 13.29 -7.68 -8.43
C ARG A 401 13.80 -7.14 -9.77
N HIS A 402 13.53 -7.81 -10.89
CA HIS A 402 13.98 -7.35 -12.21
C HIS A 402 13.56 -5.90 -12.47
N TYR A 403 12.28 -5.58 -12.24
CA TYR A 403 11.77 -4.23 -12.45
C TYR A 403 12.55 -3.18 -11.66
N GLN A 404 12.71 -3.40 -10.34
CA GLN A 404 13.38 -2.46 -9.47
C GLN A 404 14.86 -2.28 -9.84
N ASN A 405 15.53 -3.36 -10.22
CA ASN A 405 16.94 -3.30 -10.61
C ASN A 405 17.13 -2.52 -11.92
N LYS A 406 16.25 -2.74 -12.91
CA LYS A 406 16.32 -2.04 -14.19
C LYS A 406 15.96 -0.56 -14.08
N TYR A 407 14.95 -0.20 -13.28
CA TYR A 407 14.40 1.16 -13.17
C TYR A 407 14.82 1.89 -11.88
N ARG A 408 16.08 1.70 -11.44
CA ARG A 408 16.73 2.44 -10.33
C ARG A 408 15.96 2.43 -9.00
N GLY A 409 15.49 1.27 -8.55
CA GLY A 409 14.76 1.10 -7.30
C GLY A 409 13.33 1.66 -7.32
N THR A 410 12.83 2.09 -8.48
CA THR A 410 11.41 2.44 -8.66
C THR A 410 10.58 1.18 -8.87
N PHE A 411 9.25 1.31 -8.76
CA PHE A 411 8.30 0.22 -8.90
C PHE A 411 7.03 0.76 -9.58
N PRO A 412 6.20 -0.10 -10.20
CA PRO A 412 5.10 0.36 -11.04
C PRO A 412 3.92 0.98 -10.28
N HIS A 413 3.99 1.11 -8.96
CA HIS A 413 2.86 1.38 -8.07
C HIS A 413 1.66 0.45 -8.37
N ASN A 414 1.96 -0.78 -8.80
CA ASN A 414 0.97 -1.79 -9.07
C ASN A 414 1.60 -3.17 -8.87
N MET A 415 1.26 -3.82 -7.76
CA MET A 415 1.87 -5.09 -7.39
C MET A 415 1.59 -6.18 -8.43
N ALA A 416 0.43 -6.17 -9.09
CA ALA A 416 0.14 -7.14 -10.15
C ALA A 416 1.05 -6.94 -11.37
N LEU A 417 1.31 -5.69 -11.77
CA LEU A 417 2.26 -5.40 -12.87
C LEU A 417 3.70 -5.75 -12.49
N GLU A 418 4.11 -5.51 -11.23
CA GLU A 418 5.42 -5.92 -10.73
C GLU A 418 5.56 -7.44 -10.72
N MET A 419 4.53 -8.17 -10.27
CA MET A 419 4.51 -9.63 -10.31
C MET A 419 4.53 -10.18 -11.74
N LEU A 420 3.84 -9.55 -12.69
CA LEU A 420 3.89 -9.94 -14.10
C LEU A 420 5.28 -9.70 -14.71
N SER A 421 5.90 -8.57 -14.41
CA SER A 421 7.27 -8.27 -14.83
C SER A 421 8.27 -9.30 -14.29
N ASP A 422 8.17 -9.65 -13.01
CA ASP A 422 9.20 -10.41 -12.31
C ASP A 422 8.96 -11.93 -12.35
N PHE A 423 7.70 -12.37 -12.33
CA PHE A 423 7.32 -13.79 -12.26
C PHE A 423 6.34 -14.25 -13.37
N GLY A 424 5.95 -13.36 -14.27
CA GLY A 424 5.03 -13.66 -15.37
C GLY A 424 3.63 -14.05 -14.90
N ILE A 425 2.83 -14.56 -15.83
CA ILE A 425 1.45 -14.99 -15.54
C ILE A 425 1.42 -16.21 -14.61
N ALA A 426 2.46 -17.06 -14.64
CA ALA A 426 2.54 -18.22 -13.76
C ALA A 426 2.62 -17.78 -12.29
N GLY A 427 3.53 -16.85 -11.97
CA GLY A 427 3.66 -16.32 -10.60
C GLY A 427 2.41 -15.61 -10.12
N LEU A 428 1.80 -14.77 -10.97
CA LEU A 428 0.53 -14.10 -10.63
C LEU A 428 -0.59 -15.12 -10.35
N THR A 429 -0.73 -16.14 -11.20
CA THR A 429 -1.78 -17.16 -11.06
C THR A 429 -1.60 -17.98 -9.79
N ILE A 430 -0.39 -18.50 -9.52
CA ILE A 430 -0.09 -19.27 -8.31
C ILE A 430 -0.43 -18.44 -7.06
N PHE A 431 0.00 -17.17 -7.04
CA PHE A 431 -0.27 -16.27 -5.95
C PHE A 431 -1.78 -16.02 -5.77
N SER A 432 -2.51 -15.69 -6.83
CA SER A 432 -3.95 -15.42 -6.77
C SER A 432 -4.74 -16.65 -6.33
N VAL A 433 -4.42 -17.84 -6.84
CA VAL A 433 -5.06 -19.10 -6.44
C VAL A 433 -4.78 -19.42 -4.98
N MET A 434 -3.52 -19.30 -4.54
CA MET A 434 -3.15 -19.55 -3.15
C MET A 434 -3.82 -18.57 -2.19
N PHE A 435 -3.83 -17.28 -2.55
CA PHE A 435 -4.51 -16.24 -1.77
C PHE A 435 -6.01 -16.53 -1.64
N LEU A 436 -6.68 -16.85 -2.75
CA LEU A 436 -8.10 -17.18 -2.75
C LEU A 436 -8.40 -18.46 -1.96
N ALA A 437 -7.58 -19.50 -2.09
CA ALA A 437 -7.72 -20.75 -1.34
C ALA A 437 -7.62 -20.51 0.17
N LEU A 438 -6.62 -19.74 0.61
CA LEU A 438 -6.45 -19.40 2.03
C LEU A 438 -7.59 -18.50 2.55
N LEU A 439 -8.05 -17.55 1.75
CA LEU A 439 -9.19 -16.69 2.10
C LEU A 439 -10.47 -17.52 2.26
N LEU A 440 -10.79 -18.38 1.29
CA LEU A 440 -11.94 -19.26 1.36
C LEU A 440 -11.84 -20.22 2.55
N PHE A 441 -10.65 -20.72 2.86
CA PHE A 441 -10.40 -21.51 4.06
C PHE A 441 -10.73 -20.73 5.34
N ALA A 442 -10.17 -19.52 5.48
CA ALA A 442 -10.39 -18.67 6.66
C ALA A 442 -11.88 -18.35 6.85
N ILE A 443 -12.58 -17.99 5.78
CA ILE A 443 -14.03 -17.69 5.80
C ILE A 443 -14.85 -18.94 6.19
N ARG A 444 -14.60 -20.09 5.53
CA ARG A 444 -15.31 -21.34 5.82
C ARG A 444 -15.09 -21.78 7.27
N ARG A 445 -13.90 -21.54 7.82
CA ARG A 445 -13.59 -21.91 9.20
C ARG A 445 -14.29 -21.00 10.20
N GLU A 446 -14.27 -19.69 9.98
CA GLU A 446 -14.97 -18.75 10.86
C GLU A 446 -16.47 -18.98 10.88
N LYS A 447 -17.04 -19.35 9.72
CA LYS A 447 -18.41 -19.86 9.64
C LYS A 447 -18.61 -21.01 10.64
N LYS A 448 -17.75 -22.01 10.68
CA LYS A 448 -17.90 -23.16 11.60
C LYS A 448 -17.73 -22.84 13.10
N ARG A 449 -17.00 -21.79 13.49
CA ARG A 449 -16.64 -21.51 14.90
C ARG A 449 -17.59 -20.59 15.65
N GLY A 450 -18.34 -19.72 14.96
CA GLY A 450 -19.32 -18.83 15.58
C GLY A 450 -18.79 -17.66 16.43
N SER A 451 -17.51 -17.63 16.84
CA SER A 451 -16.95 -16.59 17.75
C SER A 451 -16.80 -15.18 17.15
N GLY A 452 -16.83 -15.06 15.82
CA GLY A 452 -16.84 -13.83 15.01
C GLY A 452 -15.63 -12.89 15.06
N THR A 453 -14.87 -12.84 16.16
CA THR A 453 -13.75 -11.89 16.32
C THR A 453 -12.56 -12.18 15.41
N ALA A 454 -12.35 -13.44 15.00
CA ALA A 454 -11.29 -13.77 14.05
C ALA A 454 -11.64 -13.33 12.62
N LEU A 455 -12.92 -13.35 12.24
CA LEU A 455 -13.39 -12.75 10.99
C LEU A 455 -13.12 -11.24 10.95
N TYR A 456 -13.15 -10.53 12.09
CA TYR A 456 -12.82 -9.10 12.12
C TYR A 456 -11.36 -8.85 11.71
N THR A 457 -10.44 -9.71 12.15
CA THR A 457 -9.03 -9.66 11.75
C THR A 457 -8.86 -9.95 10.26
N VAL A 458 -9.59 -10.93 9.72
CA VAL A 458 -9.60 -11.23 8.27
C VAL A 458 -10.07 -10.01 7.48
N ILE A 459 -11.22 -9.43 7.84
CA ILE A 459 -11.77 -8.25 7.16
C ILE A 459 -10.79 -7.08 7.26
N PHE A 460 -10.24 -6.81 8.44
CA PHE A 460 -9.26 -5.74 8.64
C PHE A 460 -8.03 -5.90 7.74
N ALA A 461 -7.50 -7.13 7.60
CA ALA A 461 -6.40 -7.40 6.69
C ALA A 461 -6.79 -7.13 5.22
N LEU A 462 -7.97 -7.57 4.80
CA LEU A 462 -8.45 -7.37 3.44
C LEU A 462 -8.70 -5.89 3.10
N CYS A 463 -9.03 -5.03 4.06
CA CYS A 463 -9.23 -3.59 3.81
C CYS A 463 -8.00 -2.91 3.16
N PHE A 464 -6.81 -3.46 3.34
CA PHE A 464 -5.58 -2.93 2.75
C PHE A 464 -5.30 -3.40 1.31
N ILE A 465 -6.14 -4.28 0.72
CA ILE A 465 -5.97 -4.77 -0.66
C ILE A 465 -5.72 -3.64 -1.66
N PRO A 466 -6.57 -2.58 -1.73
CA PRO A 466 -6.33 -1.53 -2.71
C PRO A 466 -5.01 -0.79 -2.47
N SER A 467 -4.57 -0.65 -1.22
CA SER A 467 -3.26 -0.08 -0.87
C SER A 467 -2.14 -0.87 -1.53
N TYR A 468 -2.01 -2.15 -1.17
CA TYR A 468 -0.86 -2.92 -1.58
C TYR A 468 -0.88 -3.27 -3.07
N LEU A 469 -2.06 -3.34 -3.69
CA LEU A 469 -2.17 -3.56 -5.13
C LEU A 469 -1.84 -2.32 -5.97
N THR A 470 -1.98 -1.09 -5.44
CA THR A 470 -1.94 0.13 -6.30
C THR A 470 -1.08 1.28 -5.76
N TYR A 471 -0.37 1.10 -4.63
CA TYR A 471 0.38 2.19 -4.00
C TYR A 471 1.87 1.89 -3.79
N THR A 472 2.24 0.65 -3.44
CA THR A 472 3.62 0.30 -3.05
C THR A 472 4.17 -0.88 -3.84
N SER A 473 5.47 -1.19 -3.67
CA SER A 473 6.16 -2.32 -4.29
C SER A 473 5.78 -3.64 -3.63
N LEU A 474 5.90 -4.76 -4.35
CA LEU A 474 5.84 -6.12 -3.83
C LEU A 474 6.82 -6.38 -2.68
N TYR A 475 8.01 -5.78 -2.69
CA TYR A 475 9.13 -6.19 -1.83
C TYR A 475 9.28 -5.39 -0.53
N GLN A 476 8.55 -4.28 -0.35
CA GLN A 476 8.61 -3.45 0.86
C GLN A 476 7.20 -3.10 1.36
N ASN A 477 6.35 -4.12 1.47
CA ASN A 477 4.92 -3.95 1.70
C ASN A 477 4.45 -4.61 3.00
N GLY A 478 4.48 -3.84 4.08
CA GLY A 478 4.02 -4.29 5.40
C GLY A 478 2.56 -4.77 5.39
N ALA A 479 1.66 -4.07 4.69
CA ALA A 479 0.24 -4.45 4.63
C ALA A 479 0.00 -5.76 3.88
N PHE A 480 0.76 -6.01 2.81
CA PHE A 480 0.74 -7.28 2.10
C PHE A 480 1.32 -8.41 2.97
N LEU A 481 2.45 -8.18 3.65
CA LEU A 481 3.03 -9.13 4.60
C LEU A 481 2.03 -9.47 5.70
N PHE A 482 1.42 -8.46 6.33
CA PHE A 482 0.38 -8.63 7.34
C PHE A 482 -0.75 -9.53 6.85
N THR A 483 -1.32 -9.22 5.68
CA THR A 483 -2.44 -9.99 5.12
C THR A 483 -2.05 -11.43 4.84
N SER A 484 -0.89 -11.65 4.23
CA SER A 484 -0.37 -12.98 3.94
C SER A 484 -0.11 -13.79 5.22
N THR A 485 0.51 -13.18 6.23
CA THR A 485 0.75 -13.82 7.53
C THR A 485 -0.56 -14.14 8.24
N VAL A 486 -1.56 -13.24 8.24
CA VAL A 486 -2.88 -13.52 8.83
C VAL A 486 -3.48 -14.78 8.20
N MET A 487 -3.49 -14.87 6.87
CA MET A 487 -4.08 -16.01 6.16
C MET A 487 -3.34 -17.33 6.43
N ILE A 488 -2.01 -17.34 6.33
CA ILE A 488 -1.19 -18.53 6.58
C ILE A 488 -1.29 -18.97 8.04
N SER A 489 -1.23 -18.03 9.00
CA SER A 489 -1.34 -18.34 10.42
C SER A 489 -2.73 -18.86 10.79
N PHE A 490 -3.82 -18.38 10.18
CA PHE A 490 -5.14 -18.96 10.43
C PHE A 490 -5.21 -20.43 9.99
N TYR A 491 -4.65 -20.75 8.82
CA TYR A 491 -4.55 -22.12 8.34
C TYR A 491 -3.74 -23.02 9.28
N ALA A 492 -2.56 -22.57 9.68
CA ALA A 492 -1.70 -23.37 10.53
C ALA A 492 -2.23 -23.55 11.96
N ASN A 493 -2.82 -22.52 12.56
CA ASN A 493 -3.36 -22.57 13.93
C ASN A 493 -4.46 -23.62 14.04
N GLU A 494 -5.21 -23.78 12.96
CA GLU A 494 -6.23 -24.80 12.86
C GLU A 494 -5.65 -26.21 12.82
N LYS A 495 -4.64 -26.43 11.97
CA LYS A 495 -4.00 -27.74 11.83
C LYS A 495 -3.36 -28.19 13.14
N ILE A 496 -2.67 -27.30 13.83
CA ILE A 496 -2.07 -27.56 15.15
C ILE A 496 -3.14 -28.03 16.14
N LYS A 497 -4.21 -27.24 16.33
CA LYS A 497 -5.28 -27.61 17.26
C LYS A 497 -5.99 -28.91 16.91
N SER A 498 -6.18 -29.19 15.62
CA SER A 498 -6.82 -30.43 15.17
C SER A 498 -5.96 -31.67 15.44
N LYS A 499 -4.63 -31.52 15.37
CA LYS A 499 -3.67 -32.59 15.67
C LYS A 499 -3.62 -32.85 17.17
N ASP A 500 -3.46 -31.81 17.98
CA ASP A 500 -3.45 -31.92 19.45
C ASP A 500 -4.74 -32.59 19.99
N LEU A 501 -5.90 -32.29 19.38
CA LEU A 501 -7.17 -32.90 19.79
C LEU A 501 -7.26 -34.38 19.42
N LYS A 502 -6.68 -34.80 18.28
CA LYS A 502 -6.65 -36.21 17.88
C LYS A 502 -5.73 -37.02 18.79
N GLU A 503 -4.51 -36.53 19.05
CA GLU A 503 -3.54 -37.19 19.91
C GLU A 503 -4.08 -37.36 21.35
N ARG A 504 -4.79 -36.36 21.89
CA ARG A 504 -5.47 -36.50 23.19
C ARG A 504 -6.54 -37.58 23.20
N LYS A 505 -7.38 -37.66 22.16
CA LYS A 505 -8.42 -38.68 22.06
C LYS A 505 -7.85 -40.09 21.91
N GLU A 506 -6.73 -40.23 21.21
CA GLU A 506 -6.02 -41.51 21.08
C GLU A 506 -5.38 -41.94 22.41
N LEU A 507 -4.81 -41.01 23.17
CA LEU A 507 -4.31 -41.27 24.53
C LEU A 507 -5.45 -41.66 25.49
N GLU A 508 -6.56 -40.92 25.49
CA GLU A 508 -7.75 -41.23 26.32
C GLU A 508 -8.35 -42.61 25.97
N ASN A 509 -8.41 -42.99 24.68
CA ASN A 509 -8.91 -44.30 24.28
C ASN A 509 -7.95 -45.46 24.64
N ASN A 510 -6.64 -45.21 24.67
CA ASN A 510 -5.66 -46.23 25.08
C ASN A 510 -5.61 -46.43 26.59
N GLU A 511 -5.92 -45.40 27.40
CA GLU A 511 -6.05 -45.52 28.86
C GLU A 511 -7.32 -46.28 29.29
N ILE A 512 -8.35 -46.35 28.45
CA ILE A 512 -9.59 -47.11 28.73
C ILE A 512 -9.43 -48.62 28.43
N HIS A 513 -8.36 -49.01 27.72
CA HIS A 513 -8.07 -50.40 27.34
C HIS A 513 -6.91 -51.05 28.13
N ILE A 514 -6.43 -50.39 29.18
CA ILE A 514 -5.50 -50.92 30.21
C ILE A 514 -6.32 -51.09 31.49
#